data_AF-A0A540X4Q8-F1
#
_entry.id   AF-A0A540X4Q8-F1
#
_cell.length_a   1.000
_cell.length_b   1.000
_cell.length_c   1.000
_cell.angle_alpha   90.00
_cell.angle_beta   90.00
_cell.angle_gamma   90.00
#
_symmetry.space_group_name_H-M   'P 1'
#
loop_
_entity.id
_entity.type
_entity.pdbx_description
1 polymer ?
#
loop_
_entity_poly.entity_id
_entity_poly.type
_entity_poly.pdbx_seq_one_letter_code
_entity_poly.pdbx_strand_id
1 'polypeptide(L)'
;MFTENKELEWSEVPFEDASAKYTLNGISEDGLGEVFFEDPAHYLVHEGDVVIDGPVSFGAADDGDVTLHVIDGNLTVNGPLFFIQGDFNGALLVTGSIFCQNAIVGVDAMLYVGKSMHVEGLLVTTLSKPSHFAIREALIAGSWLEATGNGLFEIGQKPQARLLRVGKGSYRAFSRYGEEEEKRARDEGKEVKKPSYFGFSPKEASSVQGILHPSLLEGEEDISAGEIREAMEEGRPLFA
;
A
#
# COMPACT_ATOMS: atom_id res chain seq x y z
N MET A 1 -4.16 -14.36 -10.68
CA MET A 1 -3.70 -13.10 -10.06
C MET A 1 -3.72 -11.97 -11.07
N PHE A 2 -3.48 -10.72 -10.67
CA PHE A 2 -3.47 -9.54 -11.56
C PHE A 2 -2.47 -9.69 -12.71
N THR A 3 -1.25 -10.15 -12.41
CA THR A 3 -0.16 -10.36 -13.37
C THR A 3 -0.49 -11.43 -14.43
N GLU A 4 -1.35 -12.38 -14.09
CA GLU A 4 -1.81 -13.46 -14.98
C GLU A 4 -3.11 -13.12 -15.74
N ASN A 5 -3.63 -11.91 -15.57
CA ASN A 5 -4.86 -11.52 -16.26
C ASN A 5 -4.61 -11.47 -17.77
N LYS A 6 -5.29 -12.35 -18.52
CA LYS A 6 -5.14 -12.50 -19.97
C LYS A 6 -5.61 -11.28 -20.77
N GLU A 7 -6.36 -10.38 -20.15
CA GLU A 7 -6.79 -9.13 -20.75
C GLU A 7 -5.71 -8.04 -20.63
N LEU A 8 -4.68 -8.26 -19.81
CA LEU A 8 -3.52 -7.38 -19.70
C LEU A 8 -2.39 -7.90 -20.57
N GLU A 9 -2.00 -7.12 -21.56
CA GLU A 9 -0.81 -7.35 -22.34
C GLU A 9 0.38 -6.68 -21.66
N TRP A 10 1.40 -7.47 -21.30
CA TRP A 10 2.63 -7.00 -20.68
C TRP A 10 3.76 -7.03 -21.70
N SER A 11 4.49 -5.92 -21.79
CA SER A 11 5.71 -5.81 -22.58
C SER A 11 6.91 -5.87 -21.66
N GLU A 12 7.87 -6.74 -21.96
CA GLU A 12 9.19 -6.71 -21.33
C GLU A 12 9.97 -5.50 -21.86
N VAL A 13 10.32 -4.57 -20.98
CA VAL A 13 11.15 -3.42 -21.30
C VAL A 13 12.48 -3.57 -20.57
N PRO A 14 13.63 -3.57 -21.28
CA PRO A 14 14.94 -3.70 -20.64
C PRO A 14 15.13 -2.68 -19.51
N PHE A 15 15.78 -3.11 -18.43
CA PHE A 15 15.94 -2.30 -17.22
C PHE A 15 16.51 -0.90 -17.47
N GLU A 16 17.55 -0.78 -18.31
CA GLU A 16 18.19 0.51 -18.62
C GLU A 16 17.19 1.51 -19.25
N ASP A 17 16.34 1.03 -20.15
CA ASP A 17 15.33 1.87 -20.80
C ASP A 17 14.16 2.15 -19.84
N ALA A 18 13.74 1.13 -19.09
CA ALA A 18 12.59 1.20 -18.21
C ALA A 18 12.85 2.06 -16.96
N SER A 19 14.01 1.91 -16.32
CA SER A 19 14.39 2.68 -15.12
C SER A 19 14.61 4.17 -15.42
N ALA A 20 15.04 4.50 -16.65
CA ALA A 20 15.14 5.89 -17.11
C ALA A 20 13.75 6.54 -17.30
N LYS A 21 12.75 5.78 -17.76
CA LYS A 21 11.38 6.27 -17.98
C LYS A 21 10.54 6.26 -16.70
N TYR A 22 10.55 5.13 -15.98
CA TYR A 22 9.69 4.84 -14.84
C TYR A 22 10.47 4.99 -13.54
N THR A 23 10.91 6.22 -13.29
CA THR A 23 11.60 6.53 -12.05
C THR A 23 10.61 6.64 -10.89
N LEU A 24 10.98 6.04 -9.75
CA LEU A 24 10.27 6.27 -8.49
C LEU A 24 10.68 7.59 -7.82
N ASN A 25 11.68 8.28 -8.38
CA ASN A 25 12.13 9.58 -7.89
C ASN A 25 10.97 10.58 -7.91
N GLY A 26 10.64 11.12 -6.75
CA GLY A 26 9.51 12.05 -6.58
C GLY A 26 8.16 11.38 -6.31
N ILE A 27 8.10 10.05 -6.25
CA ILE A 27 7.04 9.27 -5.58
C ILE A 27 7.53 8.83 -4.20
N SER A 28 8.77 8.32 -4.15
CA SER A 28 9.44 7.92 -2.91
C SER A 28 10.86 8.49 -2.86
N GLU A 29 11.32 8.81 -1.65
CA GLU A 29 12.70 9.24 -1.34
C GLU A 29 13.66 8.04 -1.29
N ASP A 30 13.19 6.89 -0.78
CA ASP A 30 13.95 5.64 -0.72
C ASP A 30 13.90 4.85 -2.04
N GLY A 31 13.01 5.24 -2.96
CA GLY A 31 12.84 4.61 -4.26
C GLY A 31 12.44 3.15 -4.15
N LEU A 32 13.08 2.29 -4.95
CA LEU A 32 12.87 0.84 -4.86
C LEU A 32 13.50 0.24 -3.61
N GLY A 33 14.28 0.97 -2.80
CA GLY A 33 15.02 0.38 -1.67
C GLY A 33 15.85 -0.85 -2.06
N GLU A 34 16.39 -1.58 -1.07
CA GLU A 34 17.07 -2.88 -1.32
C GLU A 34 16.06 -4.02 -1.61
N VAL A 35 15.01 -3.77 -2.40
CA VAL A 35 13.98 -4.79 -2.74
C VAL A 35 14.54 -5.88 -3.63
N PHE A 36 15.28 -5.45 -4.64
CA PHE A 36 15.96 -6.34 -5.54
C PHE A 36 17.41 -6.43 -5.09
N PHE A 37 17.88 -7.66 -4.84
CA PHE A 37 19.29 -7.91 -4.51
C PHE A 37 20.23 -7.48 -5.65
N GLU A 38 19.72 -7.53 -6.88
CA GLU A 38 20.36 -7.09 -8.13
C GLU A 38 19.31 -6.42 -9.01
N ASP A 39 19.71 -5.53 -9.91
CA ASP A 39 18.77 -4.93 -10.86
C ASP A 39 18.07 -6.02 -11.69
N PRO A 40 16.72 -5.99 -11.81
CA PRO A 40 16.01 -6.98 -12.61
C PRO A 40 16.37 -6.83 -14.09
N ALA A 41 16.27 -7.91 -14.88
CA ALA A 41 16.65 -7.85 -16.30
C ALA A 41 15.75 -6.92 -17.15
N HIS A 42 14.47 -6.85 -16.80
CA HIS A 42 13.45 -6.05 -17.47
C HIS A 42 12.39 -5.62 -16.47
N TYR A 43 11.59 -4.62 -16.82
CA TYR A 43 10.29 -4.34 -16.19
C TYR A 43 9.17 -4.94 -17.06
N LEU A 44 8.06 -5.30 -16.43
CA LEU A 44 6.84 -5.69 -17.13
C LEU A 44 5.93 -4.47 -17.21
N VAL A 45 5.65 -4.01 -18.42
CA VAL A 45 4.95 -2.73 -18.65
C VAL A 45 3.65 -2.97 -19.41
N HIS A 46 2.56 -2.45 -18.87
CA HIS A 46 1.30 -2.30 -19.56
C HIS A 46 1.08 -0.81 -19.87
N GLU A 47 0.83 -0.47 -21.13
CA GLU A 47 0.53 0.91 -21.54
C GLU A 47 -0.98 1.16 -21.57
N GLY A 48 -1.42 2.23 -20.90
CA GLY A 48 -2.82 2.64 -20.88
C GLY A 48 -3.54 2.35 -19.58
N ASP A 49 -4.80 2.80 -19.53
CA ASP A 49 -5.67 2.63 -18.37
C ASP A 49 -6.19 1.20 -18.26
N VAL A 50 -6.15 0.65 -17.05
CA VAL A 50 -6.65 -0.69 -16.71
C VAL A 50 -7.95 -0.58 -15.93
N VAL A 51 -8.94 -1.36 -16.34
CA VAL A 51 -10.19 -1.55 -15.59
C VAL A 51 -10.39 -3.04 -15.35
N ILE A 52 -10.60 -3.43 -14.09
CA ILE A 52 -10.87 -4.80 -13.70
C ILE A 52 -12.20 -4.86 -12.96
N ASP A 53 -13.07 -5.77 -13.40
CA ASP A 53 -14.33 -6.03 -12.74
C ASP A 53 -14.18 -7.12 -11.67
N GLY A 54 -14.56 -6.80 -10.42
CA GLY A 54 -14.53 -7.72 -9.29
C GLY A 54 -13.25 -7.69 -8.46
N PRO A 55 -13.10 -8.63 -7.51
CA PRO A 55 -11.93 -8.73 -6.63
C PRO A 55 -10.68 -9.06 -7.43
N VAL A 56 -9.56 -8.41 -7.10
CA VAL A 56 -8.26 -8.72 -7.72
C VAL A 56 -7.14 -8.73 -6.70
N SER A 57 -6.28 -9.75 -6.78
CA SER A 57 -5.04 -9.83 -6.00
C SER A 57 -3.83 -9.61 -6.89
N PHE A 58 -2.93 -8.74 -6.45
CA PHE A 58 -1.58 -8.62 -6.95
C PHE A 58 -0.60 -9.33 -6.01
N GLY A 59 0.28 -10.11 -6.61
CA GLY A 59 1.41 -10.80 -6.00
C GLY A 59 2.29 -11.34 -7.12
N ALA A 60 3.61 -11.42 -6.93
CA ALA A 60 4.48 -12.16 -7.83
C ALA A 60 4.11 -13.64 -7.74
N ALA A 61 3.96 -14.33 -8.88
CA ALA A 61 3.57 -15.74 -8.90
C ALA A 61 4.76 -16.67 -8.67
N ASP A 62 5.94 -16.27 -9.14
CA ASP A 62 7.20 -17.00 -8.99
C ASP A 62 8.42 -16.07 -9.04
N ASP A 63 9.62 -16.65 -9.00
CA ASP A 63 10.91 -15.93 -9.05
C ASP A 63 11.10 -15.15 -10.36
N GLY A 64 10.45 -15.56 -11.46
CA GLY A 64 10.46 -14.86 -12.73
C GLY A 64 9.69 -13.55 -12.71
N ASP A 65 8.75 -13.40 -11.77
CA ASP A 65 7.95 -12.19 -11.55
C ASP A 65 8.60 -11.23 -10.54
N VAL A 66 9.84 -11.49 -10.10
CA VAL A 66 10.59 -10.59 -9.21
C VAL A 66 11.12 -9.40 -10.03
N THR A 67 10.20 -8.50 -10.36
CA THR A 67 10.46 -7.27 -11.10
C THR A 67 9.48 -6.17 -10.71
N LEU A 68 9.72 -4.96 -11.24
CA LEU A 68 8.76 -3.89 -11.22
C LEU A 68 7.74 -4.07 -12.36
N HIS A 69 6.48 -4.27 -11.98
CA HIS A 69 5.34 -4.20 -12.86
C HIS A 69 4.88 -2.75 -12.95
N VAL A 70 4.65 -2.26 -14.17
CA VAL A 70 4.27 -0.87 -14.43
C VAL A 70 2.96 -0.83 -15.19
N ILE A 71 1.96 -0.16 -14.63
CA ILE A 71 0.79 0.32 -15.38
C ILE A 71 1.10 1.77 -15.74
N ASP A 72 1.44 2.04 -17.00
CA ASP A 72 1.62 3.39 -17.52
C ASP A 72 0.26 4.02 -17.83
N GLY A 73 -0.50 4.28 -16.78
CA GLY A 73 -1.89 4.71 -16.80
C GLY A 73 -2.54 4.66 -15.43
N ASN A 74 -3.87 4.68 -15.39
CA ASN A 74 -4.67 4.52 -14.18
C ASN A 74 -5.08 3.05 -13.98
N LEU A 75 -5.33 2.66 -12.73
CA LEU A 75 -5.90 1.36 -12.38
C LEU A 75 -7.24 1.56 -11.68
N THR A 76 -8.30 1.03 -12.27
CA THR A 76 -9.64 0.98 -11.69
C THR A 76 -10.02 -0.46 -11.40
N VAL A 77 -10.33 -0.76 -10.14
CA VAL A 77 -10.84 -2.06 -9.72
C VAL A 77 -12.27 -1.86 -9.24
N ASN A 78 -13.26 -2.37 -9.99
CA ASN A 78 -14.67 -2.37 -9.62
C ASN A 78 -14.96 -3.47 -8.59
N GLY A 79 -14.25 -3.43 -7.46
CA GLY A 79 -14.21 -4.45 -6.42
C GLY A 79 -13.07 -4.18 -5.43
N PRO A 80 -12.76 -5.16 -4.55
CA PRO A 80 -11.63 -5.03 -3.65
C PRO A 80 -10.28 -5.31 -4.34
N LEU A 81 -9.27 -4.52 -4.00
CA LEU A 81 -7.87 -4.70 -4.42
C LEU A 81 -7.06 -5.28 -3.26
N PHE A 82 -6.44 -6.43 -3.49
CA PHE A 82 -5.52 -7.05 -2.52
C PHE A 82 -4.11 -6.96 -3.06
N PHE A 83 -3.24 -6.26 -2.35
CA PHE A 83 -1.83 -6.15 -2.67
C PHE A 83 -1.05 -6.75 -1.52
N ILE A 84 -0.68 -8.02 -1.65
CA ILE A 84 0.00 -8.78 -0.60
C ILE A 84 1.09 -9.57 -1.29
N GLN A 85 2.34 -9.35 -0.89
CA GLN A 85 3.46 -10.14 -1.37
C GLN A 85 3.83 -11.19 -0.33
N GLY A 86 4.22 -12.36 -0.82
CA GLY A 86 4.93 -13.35 -0.02
C GLY A 86 6.44 -13.20 -0.24
N ASP A 87 7.18 -14.30 -0.13
CA ASP A 87 8.64 -14.35 -0.32
C ASP A 87 9.12 -13.91 -1.73
N PHE A 88 8.21 -13.58 -2.64
CA PHE A 88 8.47 -13.15 -4.01
C PHE A 88 8.26 -11.62 -4.09
N ASN A 89 9.35 -10.86 -4.06
CA ASN A 89 9.40 -9.39 -3.90
C ASN A 89 8.92 -8.57 -5.13
N GLY A 90 7.77 -8.92 -5.72
CA GLY A 90 7.21 -8.17 -6.85
C GLY A 90 6.76 -6.75 -6.44
N ALA A 91 7.11 -5.75 -7.24
CA ALA A 91 6.65 -4.38 -7.03
C ALA A 91 5.64 -3.98 -8.10
N LEU A 92 4.70 -3.10 -7.75
CA LEU A 92 3.78 -2.47 -8.69
C LEU A 92 3.92 -0.96 -8.64
N LEU A 93 4.12 -0.36 -9.81
CA LEU A 93 4.00 1.06 -10.06
C LEU A 93 2.77 1.32 -10.94
N VAL A 94 1.89 2.18 -10.48
CA VAL A 94 0.83 2.78 -11.30
C VAL A 94 1.21 4.24 -11.54
N THR A 95 1.50 4.65 -12.78
CA THR A 95 1.98 6.01 -13.06
C THR A 95 0.89 7.07 -12.88
N GLY A 96 -0.37 6.67 -13.03
CA GLY A 96 -1.57 7.45 -12.75
C GLY A 96 -2.12 7.24 -11.33
N SER A 97 -3.44 7.14 -11.25
CA SER A 97 -4.19 6.97 -10.01
C SER A 97 -4.76 5.55 -9.87
N ILE A 98 -4.99 5.13 -8.63
CA ILE A 98 -5.73 3.90 -8.31
C ILE A 98 -7.12 4.26 -7.78
N PHE A 99 -8.14 3.55 -8.25
CA PHE A 99 -9.49 3.58 -7.71
C PHE A 99 -9.99 2.16 -7.39
N CYS A 100 -10.52 1.95 -6.19
CA CYS A 100 -11.11 0.67 -5.80
C CYS A 100 -12.17 0.83 -4.71
N GLN A 101 -13.02 -0.19 -4.52
CA GLN A 101 -14.06 -0.16 -3.48
C GLN A 101 -13.46 -0.35 -2.09
N ASN A 102 -12.58 -1.34 -1.95
CA ASN A 102 -11.85 -1.63 -0.72
C ASN A 102 -10.43 -2.03 -1.08
N ALA A 103 -9.49 -1.92 -0.15
CA ALA A 103 -8.11 -2.32 -0.39
C ALA A 103 -7.48 -2.98 0.84
N ILE A 104 -6.61 -3.96 0.58
CA ILE A 104 -5.63 -4.45 1.56
C ILE A 104 -4.25 -4.26 0.95
N VAL A 105 -3.38 -3.50 1.63
CA VAL A 105 -1.95 -3.41 1.31
C VAL A 105 -1.18 -4.09 2.43
N GLY A 106 -0.68 -5.28 2.15
CA GLY A 106 -0.30 -6.26 3.15
C GLY A 106 1.19 -6.44 3.36
N VAL A 107 1.53 -7.62 3.86
CA VAL A 107 2.92 -8.06 4.10
C VAL A 107 3.72 -8.01 2.80
N ASP A 108 4.98 -7.61 2.93
CA ASP A 108 6.03 -7.45 1.91
C ASP A 108 5.62 -6.65 0.65
N ALA A 109 4.53 -5.90 0.76
CA ALA A 109 3.94 -5.14 -0.33
C ALA A 109 4.82 -3.97 -0.76
N MET A 110 5.23 -3.94 -2.04
CA MET A 110 5.87 -2.79 -2.69
C MET A 110 4.91 -2.16 -3.70
N LEU A 111 4.12 -1.16 -3.26
CA LEU A 111 3.10 -0.49 -4.07
C LEU A 111 3.41 1.01 -4.20
N TYR A 112 3.55 1.48 -5.43
CA TYR A 112 3.86 2.86 -5.77
C TYR A 112 2.76 3.45 -6.66
N VAL A 113 2.26 4.63 -6.28
CA VAL A 113 1.19 5.35 -7.01
C VAL A 113 1.69 6.74 -7.39
N GLY A 114 1.81 6.96 -8.70
CA GLY A 114 2.37 8.18 -9.28
C GLY A 114 1.50 9.42 -9.13
N LYS A 115 0.19 9.24 -8.87
CA LYS A 115 -0.74 10.32 -8.50
C LYS A 115 -1.42 10.02 -7.16
N SER A 116 -2.70 9.68 -7.19
CA SER A 116 -3.55 9.54 -6.01
C SER A 116 -4.19 8.16 -5.93
N MET A 117 -4.49 7.69 -4.72
CA MET A 117 -5.25 6.46 -4.49
C MET A 117 -6.56 6.79 -3.80
N HIS A 118 -7.67 6.28 -4.37
CA HIS A 118 -9.01 6.42 -3.82
C HIS A 118 -9.59 5.04 -3.50
N VAL A 119 -9.90 4.84 -2.22
CA VAL A 119 -10.56 3.65 -1.69
C VAL A 119 -11.92 4.06 -1.14
N GLU A 120 -13.02 3.68 -1.81
CA GLU A 120 -14.34 4.18 -1.41
C GLU A 120 -14.72 3.81 0.03
N GLY A 121 -14.44 2.56 0.41
CA GLY A 121 -14.77 1.96 1.69
C GLY A 121 -13.56 1.87 2.61
N LEU A 122 -13.09 0.65 2.84
CA LEU A 122 -12.06 0.34 3.82
C LEU A 122 -10.70 0.08 3.14
N LEU A 123 -9.70 0.85 3.54
CA LEU A 123 -8.28 0.53 3.35
C LEU A 123 -7.76 -0.19 4.60
N VAL A 124 -7.17 -1.36 4.44
CA VAL A 124 -6.45 -2.08 5.50
C VAL A 124 -4.97 -2.14 5.17
N THR A 125 -4.11 -1.84 6.14
CA THR A 125 -2.67 -1.95 5.98
C THR A 125 -2.04 -2.86 7.04
N THR A 126 -1.22 -3.82 6.61
CA THR A 126 -0.47 -4.77 7.47
C THR A 126 1.02 -4.85 7.07
N LEU A 127 1.68 -3.71 6.90
CA LEU A 127 3.01 -3.63 6.27
C LEU A 127 4.15 -4.17 7.17
N SER A 128 4.82 -5.25 6.77
CA SER A 128 6.11 -5.70 7.36
C SER A 128 7.29 -4.94 6.75
N LYS A 129 8.50 -5.02 7.32
CA LYS A 129 9.71 -4.75 6.52
C LYS A 129 9.97 -5.94 5.59
N PRO A 130 10.30 -5.74 4.30
CA PRO A 130 10.69 -4.47 3.67
C PRO A 130 9.56 -3.68 2.97
N SER A 131 8.27 -4.03 3.18
CA SER A 131 7.13 -3.37 2.51
C SER A 131 7.23 -1.84 2.45
N HIS A 132 6.74 -1.31 1.34
CA HIS A 132 6.71 0.10 1.02
C HIS A 132 5.43 0.43 0.28
N PHE A 133 4.65 1.33 0.87
CA PHE A 133 3.47 1.88 0.25
C PHE A 133 3.62 3.39 0.05
N ALA A 134 3.81 3.81 -1.20
CA ALA A 134 4.05 5.19 -1.56
C ALA A 134 2.99 5.74 -2.51
N ILE A 135 2.50 6.94 -2.22
CA ILE A 135 1.54 7.69 -3.01
C ILE A 135 2.05 9.12 -3.14
N ARG A 136 2.34 9.54 -4.37
CA ARG A 136 2.92 10.86 -4.63
C ARG A 136 2.05 12.02 -4.18
N GLU A 137 0.75 11.93 -4.38
CA GLU A 137 -0.20 13.01 -4.12
C GLU A 137 -1.08 12.67 -2.92
N ALA A 138 -2.33 12.28 -3.14
CA ALA A 138 -3.33 12.12 -2.09
C ALA A 138 -3.76 10.67 -1.91
N LEU A 139 -3.89 10.27 -0.63
CA LEU A 139 -4.64 9.09 -0.22
C LEU A 139 -6.03 9.53 0.29
N ILE A 140 -7.08 9.04 -0.36
CA ILE A 140 -8.47 9.26 0.03
C ILE A 140 -9.08 7.89 0.32
N ALA A 141 -9.55 7.68 1.55
CA ALA A 141 -10.22 6.44 1.91
C ALA A 141 -11.46 6.72 2.78
N GLY A 142 -12.55 5.96 2.62
CA GLY A 142 -13.70 6.09 3.50
C GLY A 142 -13.32 5.83 4.96
N SER A 143 -12.62 4.73 5.21
CA SER A 143 -11.95 4.42 6.47
C SER A 143 -10.59 3.80 6.21
N TRP A 144 -9.63 4.05 7.10
CA TRP A 144 -8.32 3.43 7.05
C TRP A 144 -8.03 2.74 8.37
N LEU A 145 -7.87 1.43 8.32
CA LEU A 145 -7.46 0.57 9.41
C LEU A 145 -6.00 0.15 9.21
N GLU A 146 -5.12 0.68 10.03
CA GLU A 146 -3.78 0.14 10.13
C GLU A 146 -3.77 -0.91 11.24
N ALA A 147 -3.65 -2.17 10.80
CA ALA A 147 -3.84 -3.34 11.63
C ALA A 147 -2.55 -3.72 12.35
N THR A 148 -1.44 -3.78 11.61
CA THR A 148 -0.12 -4.17 12.10
C THR A 148 0.97 -3.60 11.19
N GLY A 149 2.22 -3.54 11.68
CA GLY A 149 3.36 -3.33 10.80
C GLY A 149 4.51 -2.44 11.28
N ASN A 150 5.59 -2.48 10.52
CA ASN A 150 6.77 -1.62 10.62
C ASN A 150 7.39 -1.29 9.24
N GLY A 151 6.64 -1.53 8.15
CA GLY A 151 7.01 -1.12 6.79
C GLY A 151 6.89 0.40 6.59
N LEU A 152 7.27 0.85 5.40
CA LEU A 152 7.41 2.26 5.02
C LEU A 152 6.14 2.81 4.36
N PHE A 153 5.71 4.01 4.79
CA PHE A 153 4.65 4.78 4.15
C PHE A 153 5.17 6.13 3.67
N GLU A 154 4.92 6.46 2.41
CA GLU A 154 5.30 7.73 1.81
C GLU A 154 4.09 8.36 1.11
N ILE A 155 3.32 9.22 1.80
CA ILE A 155 2.13 9.88 1.24
C ILE A 155 2.39 11.37 1.13
N GLY A 156 2.40 11.93 -0.08
CA GLY A 156 2.79 13.33 -0.32
C GLY A 156 1.86 14.39 0.26
N GLN A 157 0.64 14.04 0.66
CA GLN A 157 -0.32 14.92 1.31
C GLN A 157 -0.98 14.24 2.53
N LYS A 158 -1.55 15.04 3.45
CA LYS A 158 -2.27 14.51 4.61
C LYS A 158 -3.41 13.58 4.13
N PRO A 159 -3.43 12.31 4.53
CA PRO A 159 -4.48 11.37 4.13
C PRO A 159 -5.86 11.87 4.56
N GLN A 160 -6.85 11.65 3.71
CA GLN A 160 -8.25 11.94 3.99
C GLN A 160 -8.97 10.62 4.26
N ALA A 161 -9.04 10.23 5.54
CA ALA A 161 -9.70 9.00 5.94
C ALA A 161 -10.21 9.05 7.38
N ARG A 162 -11.29 8.29 7.67
CA ARG A 162 -11.63 7.95 9.05
C ARG A 162 -10.62 6.92 9.56
N LEU A 163 -9.72 7.37 10.40
CA LEU A 163 -8.68 6.52 10.99
C LEU A 163 -9.28 5.57 12.04
N LEU A 164 -9.02 4.27 11.88
CA LEU A 164 -9.52 3.20 12.74
C LEU A 164 -8.36 2.44 13.41
N ARG A 165 -8.60 1.93 14.63
CA ARG A 165 -7.63 1.14 15.39
C ARG A 165 -8.25 0.01 16.20
N VAL A 166 -7.48 -1.04 16.42
CA VAL A 166 -7.93 -2.29 17.06
C VAL A 166 -7.71 -2.30 18.58
N GLY A 167 -6.86 -1.40 19.11
CA GLY A 167 -6.65 -1.24 20.55
C GLY A 167 -5.63 -0.14 20.84
N LYS A 168 -5.37 0.16 22.12
CA LYS A 168 -4.36 1.18 22.50
C LYS A 168 -2.91 0.67 22.38
N GLY A 169 -2.70 -0.65 22.36
CA GLY A 169 -1.37 -1.28 22.42
C GLY A 169 -0.81 -1.81 21.10
N SER A 170 -1.61 -1.88 20.04
CA SER A 170 -1.26 -2.55 18.77
C SER A 170 -0.44 -1.71 17.79
N TYR A 171 0.00 -0.51 18.19
CA TYR A 171 0.78 0.37 17.34
C TYR A 171 2.28 0.21 17.52
N ARG A 172 2.99 -0.05 16.41
CA ARG A 172 4.41 0.30 16.24
C ARG A 172 4.62 1.44 15.23
N ALA A 173 3.56 1.91 14.59
CA ALA A 173 3.66 2.66 13.36
C ALA A 173 4.13 4.10 13.54
N PHE A 174 5.12 4.48 12.74
CA PHE A 174 5.43 5.80 12.17
C PHE A 174 5.44 7.07 13.05
N SER A 175 4.49 7.28 13.96
CA SER A 175 4.53 8.38 14.93
C SER A 175 5.82 8.34 15.73
N ARG A 176 6.32 7.14 16.08
CA ARG A 176 7.62 6.99 16.73
C ARG A 176 8.79 7.36 15.83
N TYR A 177 8.79 7.02 14.54
CA TYR A 177 9.90 7.37 13.67
C TYR A 177 9.98 8.89 13.46
N GLY A 178 8.86 9.55 13.17
CA GLY A 178 8.80 11.01 13.09
C GLY A 178 9.16 11.68 14.42
N GLU A 179 8.63 11.22 15.55
CA GLU A 179 8.93 11.77 16.88
C GLU A 179 10.37 11.48 17.34
N GLU A 180 10.94 10.30 17.02
CA GLU A 180 12.32 9.92 17.34
C GLU A 180 13.33 10.64 16.45
N GLU A 181 13.06 10.82 15.16
CA GLU A 181 13.86 11.64 14.24
C GLU A 181 13.79 13.12 14.63
N GLU A 182 12.60 13.65 14.94
CA GLU A 182 12.43 15.00 15.47
C GLU A 182 13.22 15.20 16.77
N LYS A 183 13.14 14.22 17.67
CA LYS A 183 13.88 14.24 18.93
C LYS A 183 15.38 14.15 18.69
N ARG A 184 15.85 13.23 17.84
CA ARG A 184 17.26 13.07 17.49
C ARG A 184 17.83 14.32 16.84
N ALA A 185 17.12 14.90 15.87
CA ALA A 185 17.52 16.14 15.24
C ALA A 185 17.58 17.31 16.24
N ARG A 186 16.61 17.41 17.17
CA ARG A 186 16.66 18.37 18.28
C ARG A 186 17.87 18.14 19.19
N ASP A 187 18.12 16.90 19.59
CA ASP A 187 19.22 16.51 20.47
C ASP A 187 20.60 16.75 19.80
N GLU A 188 20.68 16.59 18.49
CA GLU A 188 21.88 16.81 17.67
C GLU A 188 22.03 18.25 17.17
N GLY A 189 21.09 19.15 17.48
CA GLY A 189 21.08 20.54 16.99
C GLY A 189 20.99 20.66 15.47
N LYS A 190 20.49 19.62 14.80
CA LYS A 190 20.26 19.60 13.35
C LYS A 190 18.86 20.13 13.05
N GLU A 191 18.72 20.73 11.87
CA GLU A 191 17.39 21.09 11.39
C GLU A 191 16.58 19.81 11.21
N VAL A 192 15.41 19.76 11.84
CA VAL A 192 14.44 18.69 11.61
C VAL A 192 14.00 18.82 10.16
N LYS A 193 14.54 17.98 9.27
CA LYS A 193 13.84 17.68 8.03
C LYS A 193 12.54 16.99 8.45
N LYS A 194 11.43 17.72 8.41
CA LYS A 194 10.13 17.09 8.55
C LYS A 194 10.08 15.99 7.50
N PRO A 195 9.66 14.76 7.84
CA PRO A 195 9.39 13.77 6.82
C PRO A 195 8.47 14.43 5.79
N SER A 196 8.80 14.28 4.52
CA SER A 196 8.04 14.79 3.37
C SER A 196 6.68 14.09 3.23
N TYR A 197 6.34 13.20 4.17
CA TYR A 197 5.23 12.28 4.12
C TYR A 197 4.36 12.31 5.37
N PHE A 198 3.09 12.01 5.20
CA PHE A 198 2.08 12.05 6.25
C PHE A 198 1.73 10.64 6.75
N GLY A 199 1.83 10.45 8.07
CA GLY A 199 1.49 9.20 8.74
C GLY A 199 0.20 9.26 9.56
N PHE A 200 -0.15 8.11 10.14
CA PHE A 200 -1.29 7.91 11.03
C PHE A 200 -0.98 8.39 12.45
N SER A 201 -1.83 9.24 13.05
CA SER A 201 -1.74 9.57 14.48
C SER A 201 -2.69 8.70 15.31
N PRO A 202 -2.21 7.90 16.27
CA PRO A 202 -3.08 7.10 17.15
C PRO A 202 -4.06 7.94 17.99
N LYS A 203 -3.83 9.24 18.11
CA LYS A 203 -4.73 10.19 18.80
C LYS A 203 -5.92 10.60 17.93
N GLU A 204 -5.75 10.58 16.61
CA GLU A 204 -6.81 10.89 15.64
C GLU A 204 -7.68 9.65 15.33
N ALA A 205 -7.26 8.46 15.78
CA ALA A 205 -7.90 7.18 15.48
C ALA A 205 -9.08 6.81 16.41
N SER A 206 -10.15 6.33 15.81
CA SER A 206 -11.31 5.76 16.49
C SER A 206 -11.14 4.26 16.74
N SER A 207 -11.67 3.74 17.84
CA SER A 207 -11.76 2.28 18.05
C SER A 207 -12.62 1.63 16.96
N VAL A 208 -12.21 0.47 16.44
CA VAL A 208 -13.02 -0.35 15.51
C VAL A 208 -14.30 -0.88 16.13
N GLN A 209 -14.40 -0.92 17.46
CA GLN A 209 -15.58 -1.42 18.16
C GLN A 209 -16.83 -0.61 17.81
N GLY A 210 -17.90 -1.31 17.40
CA GLY A 210 -19.15 -0.71 16.95
C GLY A 210 -19.07 0.00 15.60
N ILE A 211 -17.93 -0.09 14.90
CA ILE A 211 -17.76 0.39 13.52
C ILE A 211 -17.63 -0.79 12.58
N LEU A 212 -16.69 -1.70 12.84
CA LEU A 212 -16.53 -2.90 12.04
C LEU A 212 -17.55 -3.96 12.44
N HIS A 213 -17.91 -4.81 11.47
CA HIS A 213 -18.81 -5.91 11.71
C HIS A 213 -18.21 -6.85 12.79
N PRO A 214 -18.98 -7.30 13.80
CA PRO A 214 -18.44 -8.06 14.93
C PRO A 214 -17.76 -9.38 14.55
N SER A 215 -18.11 -9.97 13.41
CA SER A 215 -17.47 -11.20 12.91
C SER A 215 -16.06 -11.00 12.36
N LEU A 216 -15.53 -9.77 12.36
CA LEU A 216 -14.19 -9.43 11.88
C LEU A 216 -13.22 -9.13 13.03
N LEU A 217 -13.72 -9.26 14.27
CA LEU A 217 -12.98 -8.98 15.49
C LEU A 217 -12.64 -10.31 16.16
N GLU A 218 -11.36 -10.52 16.41
CA GLU A 218 -10.85 -11.64 17.20
C GLU A 218 -10.78 -11.22 18.68
N GLY A 219 -11.81 -11.56 19.46
CA GLY A 219 -11.91 -11.15 20.87
C GLY A 219 -12.24 -9.66 21.05
N GLU A 220 -11.74 -9.05 22.13
CA GLU A 220 -12.07 -7.64 22.47
C GLU A 220 -11.17 -6.61 21.76
N GLU A 221 -9.97 -6.99 21.33
CA GLU A 221 -8.92 -6.07 20.87
C GLU A 221 -8.02 -6.63 19.74
N ASP A 222 -8.48 -7.61 18.94
CA ASP A 222 -7.72 -8.11 17.79
C ASP A 222 -8.57 -8.16 16.52
N ILE A 223 -7.92 -8.17 15.35
CA ILE A 223 -8.57 -8.33 14.05
C ILE A 223 -7.90 -9.43 13.25
N SER A 224 -8.70 -10.15 12.48
CA SER A 224 -8.18 -11.05 11.47
C SER A 224 -8.11 -10.35 10.11
N ALA A 225 -6.90 -9.99 9.66
CA ALA A 225 -6.73 -9.50 8.29
C ALA A 225 -7.22 -10.52 7.25
N GLY A 226 -7.13 -11.82 7.57
CA GLY A 226 -7.68 -12.91 6.78
C GLY A 226 -9.21 -12.90 6.70
N GLU A 227 -9.92 -12.76 7.82
CA GLU A 227 -11.40 -12.67 7.80
C GLU A 227 -11.89 -11.40 7.11
N ILE A 228 -11.17 -10.27 7.26
CA ILE A 228 -11.48 -9.03 6.53
C ILE A 228 -11.31 -9.24 5.02
N ARG A 229 -10.23 -9.88 4.60
CA ARG A 229 -10.00 -10.23 3.20
C ARG A 229 -11.14 -11.11 2.66
N GLU A 230 -11.45 -12.19 3.35
CA GLU A 230 -12.52 -13.11 2.96
C GLU A 230 -13.87 -12.38 2.88
N ALA A 231 -14.18 -11.52 3.84
CA ALA A 231 -15.39 -10.71 3.81
C ALA A 231 -15.44 -9.75 2.62
N MET A 232 -14.30 -9.14 2.23
CA MET A 232 -14.20 -8.32 1.02
C MET A 232 -14.42 -9.15 -0.24
N GLU A 233 -13.80 -10.33 -0.35
CA GLU A 233 -13.92 -11.23 -1.50
C GLU A 233 -15.36 -11.75 -1.69
N GLU A 234 -16.05 -12.05 -0.59
CA GLU A 234 -17.41 -12.57 -0.58
C GLU A 234 -18.50 -11.47 -0.62
N GLY A 235 -18.11 -10.20 -0.54
CA GLY A 235 -19.04 -9.07 -0.43
C GLY A 235 -19.85 -9.08 0.88
N ARG A 236 -19.32 -9.68 1.95
CA ARG A 236 -19.91 -9.62 3.28
C ARG A 236 -19.80 -8.20 3.86
N PRO A 237 -20.74 -7.80 4.75
CA PRO A 237 -20.66 -6.50 5.42
C PRO A 237 -19.35 -6.32 6.20
N LEU A 238 -18.63 -5.23 5.92
CA LEU A 238 -17.42 -4.85 6.67
C LEU A 238 -17.73 -4.00 7.90
N PHE A 239 -18.88 -3.31 7.88
CA PHE A 239 -19.30 -2.37 8.91
C PHE A 239 -20.56 -2.87 9.63
N ALA A 240 -20.72 -2.46 10.88
CA ALA A 240 -21.85 -2.79 11.75
C ALA A 240 -23.11 -1.95 11.48
#